data_AF-Q87HL1-F1
#
_entry.id   AF-Q87HL1-F1
#
_cell.length_a   1.000
_cell.length_b   1.000
_cell.length_c   1.000
_cell.angle_alpha   90.00
_cell.angle_beta   90.00
_cell.angle_gamma   90.00
#
_symmetry.space_group_name_H-M   'P 1'
#
loop_
_entity.id
_entity.type
_entity.pdbx_description
1 polymer ?
#
loop_
_entity_poly.entity_id
_entity_poly.type
_entity_poly.pdbx_seq_one_letter_code
_entity_poly.pdbx_strand_id
1 'polypeptide(L)'
;MARFCRGHDAFISGIHPYASTPYNQAVDQINKILSDPEDDALLSNTDTQLYFISDGRPSDFTYWTNQTNVGEIQTRENLIKWSTSDDFESEQRYLDIVNGRVQPTSEEEGIILQNAMENGISSSGQDVENIWSVGIGNGASLEHLESIATDKGSAIVVVDDSQIVDLLSKTVSGQLQGNLLDDNGGDAQWVDHITIDGEIYYYNKVNGDVTTSDGAKISDHSLAQIDTNHGKLTINFENGHYDYQACNVVGHQQEKLDVTVIDADGDTTNSEVTIDIRDRAPEFISVGDADKTHGTDANGMPTEDTASFDVAEQEVGVLVGQVEAFDPDGSDTIKYELSGGDADLFRVDSNSGEIWLKDGVKLDHSTQQTYQLEVSASDGVDTDTTQVILNVTENHAPTSSPVQGFAQMEDLPINKVTVVFDHSNSMTRTLTVKIPWVVRQPHRKLNRELTKQLLRYIPWLKT
;
A
#
# COMPACT_ATOMS: atom_id res chain seq x y z
N MET A 1 4.38 18.48 21.32
CA MET A 1 3.42 17.36 21.62
C MET A 1 3.74 16.22 20.67
N ALA A 2 4.25 15.11 21.18
CA ALA A 2 4.65 13.94 20.40
C ALA A 2 3.47 13.01 20.13
N ARG A 3 3.24 12.60 18.87
CA ARG A 3 2.16 11.69 18.45
C ARG A 3 2.49 10.96 17.15
N PHE A 4 1.98 9.74 17.02
CA PHE A 4 1.93 8.95 15.79
C PHE A 4 0.60 9.14 15.06
N CYS A 5 0.61 9.16 13.72
CA CYS A 5 -0.54 9.56 12.92
C CYS A 5 -1.08 8.45 12.01
N ARG A 6 -2.41 8.40 11.89
CA ARG A 6 -3.16 7.78 10.79
C ARG A 6 -4.00 8.86 10.11
N GLY A 7 -3.78 9.11 8.83
CA GLY A 7 -4.59 10.05 8.05
C GLY A 7 -4.30 11.53 8.33
N HIS A 8 -4.24 12.32 7.26
CA HIS A 8 -3.54 13.60 7.20
C HIS A 8 -4.29 14.79 7.82
N ASP A 9 -5.62 14.90 7.63
CA ASP A 9 -6.30 16.20 7.74
C ASP A 9 -6.80 16.57 9.15
N ALA A 10 -7.13 15.59 10.01
CA ALA A 10 -7.66 15.89 11.34
C ALA A 10 -6.54 16.19 12.38
N PHE A 11 -5.35 15.64 12.16
CA PHE A 11 -4.23 15.67 13.10
C PHE A 11 -3.53 17.03 13.17
N ILE A 12 -3.21 17.62 12.02
CA ILE A 12 -2.46 18.88 11.92
C ILE A 12 -3.22 20.03 12.62
N SER A 13 -4.55 19.99 12.62
CA SER A 13 -5.41 20.99 13.27
C SER A 13 -5.30 21.06 14.81
N GLY A 14 -4.69 20.06 15.46
CA GLY A 14 -4.57 19.95 16.92
C GLY A 14 -3.19 20.26 17.51
N ILE A 15 -2.18 20.57 16.68
CA ILE A 15 -0.81 20.82 17.13
C ILE A 15 -0.68 22.26 17.67
N HIS A 16 -0.10 22.42 18.87
CA HIS A 16 0.11 23.71 19.50
C HIS A 16 1.58 23.92 19.91
N PRO A 17 2.17 25.11 19.66
CA PRO A 17 3.62 25.37 19.76
C PRO A 17 4.20 25.50 21.18
N TYR A 18 3.42 25.29 22.25
CA TYR A 18 3.86 25.55 23.64
C TYR A 18 3.57 24.41 24.63
N ALA A 19 3.43 23.18 24.15
CA ALA A 19 3.21 22.01 25.00
C ALA A 19 4.53 21.28 25.28
N SER A 20 4.68 20.76 26.52
CA SER A 20 5.76 19.82 26.85
C SER A 20 5.74 18.64 25.88
N THR A 21 6.94 18.16 25.52
CA THR A 21 7.13 17.03 24.62
C THR A 21 7.74 15.87 25.42
N PRO A 22 6.91 15.09 26.15
CA PRO A 22 7.38 13.95 26.94
C PRO A 22 7.60 12.74 26.04
N TYR A 23 8.85 12.44 25.75
CA TYR A 23 9.29 11.33 24.90
C TYR A 23 9.00 9.98 25.56
N ASN A 24 9.01 9.88 26.89
CA ASN A 24 8.63 8.65 27.57
C ASN A 24 7.20 8.20 27.23
N GLN A 25 6.27 9.16 27.09
CA GLN A 25 4.89 8.90 26.70
C GLN A 25 4.76 8.51 25.23
N ALA A 26 5.67 8.99 24.38
CA ALA A 26 5.70 8.60 22.98
C ALA A 26 6.17 7.15 22.79
N VAL A 27 7.24 6.75 23.47
CA VAL A 27 7.71 5.36 23.48
C VAL A 27 6.59 4.43 23.99
N ASP A 28 5.88 4.82 25.04
CA ASP A 28 4.73 4.05 25.54
C ASP A 28 3.56 3.99 24.52
N GLN A 29 3.33 5.05 23.73
CA GLN A 29 2.34 5.04 22.66
C GLN A 29 2.73 4.10 21.52
N ILE A 30 4.00 4.06 21.13
CA ILE A 30 4.51 3.13 20.11
C ILE A 30 4.30 1.72 20.58
N ASN A 31 4.77 1.38 21.77
CA ASN A 31 4.60 0.05 22.34
C ASN A 31 3.13 -0.35 22.39
N LYS A 32 2.23 0.58 22.67
CA LYS A 32 0.79 0.33 22.64
C LYS A 32 0.25 0.08 21.22
N ILE A 33 0.68 0.86 20.24
CA ILE A 33 0.29 0.68 18.82
C ILE A 33 0.83 -0.66 18.29
N LEU A 34 2.09 -0.97 18.55
CA LEU A 34 2.75 -2.19 18.07
C LEU A 34 2.27 -3.47 18.79
N SER A 35 1.64 -3.33 19.96
CA SER A 35 1.11 -4.46 20.73
C SER A 35 -0.42 -4.64 20.62
N ASP A 36 -1.10 -3.77 19.87
CA ASP A 36 -2.56 -3.87 19.65
C ASP A 36 -2.86 -4.83 18.49
N PRO A 37 -3.60 -5.94 18.73
CA PRO A 37 -3.92 -6.92 17.69
C PRO A 37 -4.75 -6.38 16.51
N GLU A 38 -5.51 -5.29 16.71
CA GLU A 38 -6.23 -4.64 15.60
C GLU A 38 -5.28 -3.82 14.70
N ASP A 39 -4.16 -3.37 15.26
CA ASP A 39 -3.14 -2.60 14.57
C ASP A 39 -2.04 -3.50 13.97
N ASP A 40 -1.83 -4.70 14.51
CA ASP A 40 -0.97 -5.77 13.97
C ASP A 40 -1.35 -6.11 12.51
N ALA A 41 -2.65 -6.19 12.21
CA ALA A 41 -3.14 -6.44 10.83
C ALA A 41 -2.91 -5.25 9.87
N LEU A 42 -2.76 -4.03 10.40
CA LEU A 42 -2.46 -2.81 9.64
C LEU A 42 -0.96 -2.61 9.45
N LEU A 43 -0.15 -2.96 10.46
CA LEU A 43 1.32 -2.91 10.43
C LEU A 43 1.92 -4.11 9.67
N SER A 44 1.20 -5.23 9.61
CA SER A 44 1.53 -6.36 8.73
C SER A 44 1.28 -6.06 7.25
N ASN A 45 0.59 -4.95 6.95
CA ASN A 45 0.59 -4.34 5.62
C ASN A 45 1.77 -3.37 5.56
N THR A 46 2.71 -3.65 4.68
CA THR A 46 4.08 -3.12 4.65
C THR A 46 4.19 -1.64 4.27
N ASP A 47 3.10 -1.01 3.87
CA ASP A 47 3.07 0.42 3.47
C ASP A 47 2.91 1.37 4.67
N THR A 48 2.81 0.84 5.89
CA THR A 48 2.59 1.66 7.08
C THR A 48 3.90 2.27 7.57
N GLN A 49 4.14 3.53 7.18
CA GLN A 49 5.23 4.34 7.72
C GLN A 49 4.83 4.99 9.05
N LEU A 50 5.75 4.96 10.02
CA LEU A 50 5.54 5.61 11.31
C LEU A 50 6.29 6.94 11.34
N TYR A 51 5.53 8.03 11.51
CA TYR A 51 6.08 9.36 11.70
C TYR A 51 5.95 9.78 13.16
N PHE A 52 7.08 10.10 13.75
CA PHE A 52 7.24 10.71 15.04
C PHE A 52 7.37 12.22 14.90
N ILE A 53 6.31 12.97 15.20
CA ILE A 53 6.33 14.43 15.05
C ILE A 53 6.68 15.09 16.39
N SER A 54 7.69 15.96 16.41
CA SER A 54 8.21 16.58 17.63
C SER A 54 8.84 17.95 17.36
N ASP A 55 9.21 18.68 18.41
CA ASP A 55 10.07 19.88 18.35
C ASP A 55 11.56 19.54 18.57
N GLY A 56 11.88 18.26 18.75
CA GLY A 56 13.26 17.80 18.96
C GLY A 56 13.87 18.22 20.30
N ARG A 57 13.03 18.68 21.23
CA ARG A 57 13.44 19.16 22.56
C ARG A 57 12.69 18.39 23.64
N PRO A 58 13.20 17.21 24.03
CA PRO A 58 12.55 16.35 25.02
C PRO A 58 12.43 17.08 26.36
N SER A 59 11.21 17.16 26.88
CA SER A 59 11.00 17.77 28.20
C SER A 59 11.42 16.85 29.36
N ASP A 60 11.62 15.57 29.09
CA ASP A 60 11.87 14.50 30.06
C ASP A 60 13.17 14.69 30.85
N PHE A 61 14.16 15.37 30.27
CA PHE A 61 15.45 15.63 30.91
C PHE A 61 15.45 16.89 31.80
N THR A 62 14.42 17.74 31.70
CA THR A 62 14.38 19.07 32.37
C THR A 62 14.53 18.98 33.89
N TYR A 63 13.98 17.92 34.50
CA TYR A 63 13.98 17.73 35.96
C TYR A 63 14.62 16.41 36.39
N TRP A 64 15.58 15.91 35.62
CA TRP A 64 16.19 14.60 35.82
C TRP A 64 16.74 14.38 37.24
N THR A 65 17.29 15.41 37.87
CA THR A 65 17.86 15.32 39.23
C THR A 65 16.83 15.44 40.35
N ASN A 66 15.54 15.55 40.04
CA ASN A 66 14.50 15.61 41.06
C ASN A 66 14.28 14.21 41.67
N GLN A 67 14.68 14.05 42.93
CA GLN A 67 14.57 12.79 43.69
C GLN A 67 13.36 12.76 44.63
N THR A 68 12.50 13.79 44.59
CA THR A 68 11.38 13.93 45.54
C THR A 68 10.02 13.90 44.86
N ASN A 69 9.93 14.36 43.61
CA ASN A 69 8.71 14.31 42.83
C ASN A 69 8.56 12.92 42.20
N VAL A 70 7.52 12.20 42.62
CA VAL A 70 7.21 10.85 42.13
C VAL A 70 7.04 10.79 40.60
N GLY A 71 6.47 11.83 39.99
CA GLY A 71 6.28 11.89 38.53
C GLY A 71 7.59 12.03 37.76
N GLU A 72 8.54 12.82 38.26
CA GLU A 72 9.86 13.01 37.64
C GLU A 72 10.73 11.76 37.82
N ILE A 73 10.64 11.11 38.98
CA ILE A 73 11.31 9.82 39.24
C ILE A 73 10.79 8.75 38.28
N GLN A 74 9.46 8.65 38.11
CA GLN A 74 8.87 7.69 37.19
C GLN A 74 9.25 7.97 35.74
N THR A 75 9.30 9.25 35.33
CA THR A 75 9.73 9.64 33.98
C THR A 75 11.16 9.21 33.72
N ARG A 76 12.06 9.47 34.66
CA ARG A 76 13.46 9.01 34.63
C ARG A 76 13.55 7.49 34.51
N GLU A 77 12.88 6.76 35.39
CA GLU A 77 12.87 5.30 35.40
C GLU A 77 12.33 4.71 34.09
N ASN A 78 11.30 5.32 33.50
CA ASN A 78 10.68 4.84 32.26
C ASN A 78 11.61 4.96 31.04
N LEU A 79 12.49 5.96 31.01
CA LEU A 79 13.45 6.14 29.92
C LEU A 79 14.70 5.29 30.14
N ILE A 80 15.32 5.40 31.31
CA ILE A 80 16.63 4.75 31.52
C ILE A 80 16.55 3.23 31.70
N LYS A 81 15.36 2.65 31.92
CA LYS A 81 15.19 1.18 32.04
C LYS A 81 15.66 0.42 30.80
N TRP A 82 15.76 1.09 29.66
CA TRP A 82 16.19 0.53 28.39
C TRP A 82 17.70 0.61 28.16
N SER A 83 18.42 1.31 29.03
CA SER A 83 19.89 1.45 28.98
C SER A 83 20.57 0.54 30.01
N THR A 84 21.84 0.26 29.79
CA THR A 84 22.70 -0.53 30.67
C THR A 84 23.95 0.26 31.05
N SER A 85 24.75 -0.28 31.99
CA SER A 85 26.00 0.38 32.37
C SER A 85 27.04 0.48 31.25
N ASP A 86 26.93 -0.35 30.22
CA ASP A 86 27.87 -0.38 29.09
C ASP A 86 27.70 0.82 28.16
N ASP A 87 26.55 1.49 28.23
CA ASP A 87 26.20 2.67 27.45
C ASP A 87 26.82 3.98 28.01
N PHE A 88 27.49 3.90 29.17
CA PHE A 88 28.01 5.07 29.89
C PHE A 88 29.48 4.89 30.25
N GLU A 89 30.16 6.01 30.56
CA GLU A 89 31.59 6.05 30.89
C GLU A 89 31.99 5.07 32.01
N SER A 90 31.08 4.80 32.96
CA SER A 90 31.29 3.81 34.01
C SER A 90 29.98 3.37 34.66
N GLU A 91 30.02 2.20 35.32
CA GLU A 91 28.90 1.71 36.15
C GLU A 91 28.49 2.75 37.22
N GLN A 92 29.44 3.50 37.79
CA GLN A 92 29.14 4.55 38.76
C GLN A 92 28.43 5.74 38.11
N ARG A 93 28.85 6.17 36.91
CA ARG A 93 28.17 7.22 36.12
C ARG A 93 26.73 6.82 35.82
N TYR A 94 26.53 5.60 35.33
CA TYR A 94 25.21 5.02 35.09
C TYR A 94 24.34 5.04 36.36
N LEU A 95 24.83 4.52 37.48
CA LEU A 95 24.08 4.52 38.74
C LEU A 95 23.73 5.93 39.23
N ASP A 96 24.62 6.90 39.06
CA ASP A 96 24.35 8.28 39.46
C ASP A 96 23.27 8.93 38.58
N ILE A 97 23.25 8.62 37.28
CA ILE A 97 22.19 9.05 36.35
C ILE A 97 20.86 8.38 36.71
N VAL A 98 20.83 7.05 36.87
CA VAL A 98 19.62 6.26 37.22
C VAL A 98 18.98 6.78 38.50
N ASN A 99 19.78 7.10 39.51
CA ASN A 99 19.30 7.60 40.79
C ASN A 99 19.01 9.11 40.80
N GLY A 100 19.17 9.81 39.67
CA GLY A 100 18.93 11.25 39.56
C GLY A 100 19.86 12.09 40.42
N ARG A 101 21.10 11.63 40.64
CA ARG A 101 22.13 12.39 41.38
C ARG A 101 22.84 13.39 40.48
N VAL A 102 22.90 13.11 39.18
CA VAL A 102 23.54 13.94 38.15
C VAL A 102 22.63 14.06 36.93
N GLN A 103 22.81 15.15 36.16
CA GLN A 103 22.18 15.34 34.85
C GLN A 103 22.99 14.56 33.79
N PRO A 104 22.33 13.90 32.83
CA PRO A 104 22.98 13.38 31.63
C PRO A 104 23.60 14.50 30.79
N THR A 105 24.63 14.21 30.00
CA THR A 105 25.11 15.10 28.93
C THR A 105 24.21 14.98 27.69
N SER A 106 24.27 15.93 26.75
CA SER A 106 23.49 15.84 25.49
C SER A 106 23.70 14.51 24.75
N GLU A 107 24.94 13.99 24.73
CA GLU A 107 25.27 12.67 24.17
C GLU A 107 24.58 11.53 24.93
N GLU A 108 24.64 11.55 26.26
CA GLU A 108 23.96 10.55 27.10
C GLU A 108 22.43 10.65 26.99
N GLU A 109 21.88 11.86 26.81
CA GLU A 109 20.44 12.06 26.53
C GLU A 109 20.06 11.40 25.20
N GLY A 110 20.88 11.57 24.15
CA GLY A 110 20.70 10.88 22.86
C GLY A 110 20.70 9.35 23.00
N ILE A 111 21.71 8.78 23.69
CA ILE A 111 21.82 7.33 23.92
C ILE A 111 20.60 6.79 24.70
N ILE A 112 20.16 7.51 25.74
CA ILE A 112 18.97 7.12 26.53
C ILE A 112 17.71 7.07 25.64
N LEU A 113 17.55 8.05 24.75
CA LEU A 113 16.40 8.11 23.84
C LEU A 113 16.44 7.02 22.77
N GLN A 114 17.60 6.80 22.16
CA GLN A 114 17.81 5.74 21.17
C GLN A 114 17.49 4.38 21.76
N ASN A 115 18.08 4.06 22.91
CA ASN A 115 17.83 2.79 23.59
C ASN A 115 16.37 2.64 23.98
N ALA A 116 15.71 3.71 24.42
CA ALA A 116 14.29 3.65 24.75
C ALA A 116 13.40 3.38 23.53
N MET A 117 13.77 3.90 22.38
CA MET A 117 13.05 3.69 21.11
C MET A 117 13.28 2.28 20.56
N GLU A 118 14.53 1.90 20.32
CA GLU A 118 14.92 0.63 19.70
C GLU A 118 14.49 -0.57 20.55
N ASN A 119 14.76 -0.53 21.85
CA ASN A 119 14.38 -1.65 22.74
C ASN A 119 12.88 -1.66 23.03
N GLY A 120 12.22 -0.50 23.00
CA GLY A 120 10.77 -0.39 23.05
C GLY A 120 10.14 -1.16 21.89
N ILE A 121 10.51 -0.81 20.65
CA ILE A 121 10.04 -1.47 19.43
C ILE A 121 10.38 -2.96 19.46
N SER A 122 11.62 -3.32 19.75
CA SER A 122 12.06 -4.72 19.82
C SER A 122 11.24 -5.55 20.81
N SER A 123 10.79 -4.94 21.91
CA SER A 123 9.96 -5.62 22.91
C SER A 123 8.52 -5.92 22.43
N SER A 124 8.05 -5.25 21.38
CA SER A 124 6.74 -5.50 20.76
C SER A 124 6.71 -6.76 19.90
N GLY A 125 7.87 -7.22 19.40
CA GLY A 125 7.98 -8.36 18.49
C GLY A 125 7.58 -8.07 17.05
N GLN A 126 7.41 -6.79 16.68
CA GLN A 126 7.13 -6.32 15.32
C GLN A 126 8.41 -5.85 14.63
N ASP A 127 8.60 -6.24 13.37
CA ASP A 127 9.69 -5.77 12.51
C ASP A 127 9.27 -4.44 11.86
N VAL A 128 9.33 -3.34 12.61
CA VAL A 128 9.12 -2.00 12.07
C VAL A 128 10.47 -1.42 11.68
N GLU A 129 10.74 -1.38 10.38
CA GLU A 129 12.05 -0.97 9.89
C GLU A 129 12.21 0.56 9.87
N ASN A 130 11.16 1.35 9.60
CA ASN A 130 11.32 2.77 9.24
C ASN A 130 10.47 3.72 10.11
N ILE A 131 11.03 4.26 11.21
CA ILE A 131 10.43 5.38 11.96
C ILE A 131 11.08 6.70 11.55
N TRP A 132 10.29 7.59 10.96
CA TRP A 132 10.71 8.94 10.60
C TRP A 132 10.46 9.89 11.76
N SER A 133 11.42 10.76 12.06
CA SER A 133 11.32 11.76 13.12
C SER A 133 11.19 13.15 12.48
N VAL A 134 10.03 13.79 12.59
CA VAL A 134 9.74 15.06 11.91
C VAL A 134 9.63 16.21 12.91
N GLY A 135 10.60 17.11 12.84
CA GLY A 135 10.61 18.41 13.49
C GLY A 135 9.73 19.41 12.73
N ILE A 136 8.79 20.09 13.38
CA ILE A 136 7.95 21.10 12.68
C ILE A 136 8.15 22.51 13.26
N GLY A 137 8.49 23.44 12.38
CA GLY A 137 8.51 24.88 12.62
C GLY A 137 9.86 25.43 13.08
N ASN A 138 9.96 26.76 13.11
CA ASN A 138 11.18 27.54 13.38
C ASN A 138 11.84 27.33 14.77
N GLY A 139 11.31 26.43 15.60
CA GLY A 139 11.85 26.06 16.90
C GLY A 139 12.23 24.59 17.03
N ALA A 140 12.01 23.80 15.98
CA ALA A 140 12.38 22.38 15.96
C ALA A 140 13.90 22.22 15.85
N SER A 141 14.43 21.20 16.53
CA SER A 141 15.87 20.90 16.59
C SER A 141 16.12 19.47 16.12
N LEU A 142 17.20 19.22 15.38
CA LEU A 142 17.62 17.84 15.05
C LEU A 142 18.28 17.12 16.24
N GLU A 143 18.78 17.87 17.24
CA GLU A 143 19.61 17.41 18.37
C GLU A 143 19.14 16.10 19.05
N HIS A 144 17.82 15.90 19.16
CA HIS A 144 17.23 14.66 19.71
C HIS A 144 16.18 14.02 18.79
N LEU A 145 16.03 14.50 17.56
CA LEU A 145 15.20 13.83 16.56
C LEU A 145 15.93 12.66 15.93
N GLU A 146 17.24 12.78 15.74
CA GLU A 146 18.10 11.72 15.19
C GLU A 146 18.13 10.49 16.07
N SER A 147 18.30 10.65 17.38
CA SER A 147 18.25 9.54 18.34
C SER A 147 16.88 8.84 18.45
N ILE A 148 15.86 9.35 17.75
CA ILE A 148 14.49 8.78 17.74
C ILE A 148 14.11 8.22 16.38
N ALA A 149 14.72 8.71 15.30
CA ALA A 149 14.74 7.96 14.06
C ALA A 149 15.43 6.63 14.37
N THR A 150 14.78 5.49 14.09
CA THR A 150 15.42 4.18 14.27
C THR A 150 16.68 4.07 13.41
N ASP A 151 17.49 3.04 13.60
CA ASP A 151 18.72 2.77 12.82
C ASP A 151 18.54 2.79 11.28
N LYS A 152 17.32 2.57 10.79
CA LYS A 152 16.92 2.70 9.38
C LYS A 152 15.92 3.83 9.09
N GLY A 153 15.55 4.61 10.11
CA GLY A 153 14.68 5.78 10.00
C GLY A 153 15.44 7.06 9.65
N SER A 154 14.76 8.21 9.58
CA SER A 154 15.42 9.50 9.32
C SER A 154 14.78 10.65 10.09
N ALA A 155 15.61 11.62 10.49
CA ALA A 155 15.16 12.84 11.16
C ALA A 155 15.14 14.04 10.19
N ILE A 156 14.00 14.72 10.12
CA ILE A 156 13.78 15.85 9.21
C ILE A 156 13.20 17.01 9.99
N VAL A 157 13.78 18.20 9.88
CA VAL A 157 13.15 19.43 10.34
C VAL A 157 12.53 20.15 9.14
N VAL A 158 11.23 20.38 9.21
CA VAL A 158 10.47 21.16 8.23
C VAL A 158 10.14 22.51 8.85
N VAL A 159 10.72 23.58 8.30
CA VAL A 159 10.52 24.95 8.82
C VAL A 159 9.20 25.55 8.33
N ASP A 160 8.74 25.14 7.14
CA ASP A 160 7.47 25.55 6.53
C ASP A 160 6.47 24.38 6.47
N ASP A 161 5.37 24.50 7.20
CA ASP A 161 4.34 23.45 7.31
C ASP A 161 3.66 23.10 5.97
N SER A 162 3.78 23.95 4.95
CA SER A 162 3.30 23.67 3.60
C SER A 162 4.10 22.58 2.86
N GLN A 163 5.36 22.36 3.25
CA GLN A 163 6.22 21.35 2.64
C GLN A 163 6.00 19.94 3.21
N ILE A 164 5.30 19.84 4.34
CA ILE A 164 4.98 18.57 5.00
C ILE A 164 4.13 17.67 4.09
N VAL A 165 3.17 18.25 3.37
CA VAL A 165 2.28 17.47 2.50
C VAL A 165 3.06 16.81 1.36
N ASP A 166 4.01 17.55 0.78
CA ASP A 166 4.87 17.05 -0.28
C ASP A 166 5.85 15.98 0.24
N LEU A 167 6.38 16.17 1.46
CA LEU A 167 7.30 15.23 2.11
C LEU A 167 6.62 13.90 2.48
N LEU A 168 5.43 13.96 3.08
CA LEU A 168 4.66 12.79 3.53
C LEU A 168 3.97 12.05 2.38
N SER A 169 3.87 12.65 1.20
CA SER A 169 3.27 12.03 0.00
C SER A 169 4.28 11.28 -0.89
N LYS A 170 5.59 11.43 -0.64
CA LYS A 170 6.65 10.97 -1.55
C LYS A 170 7.56 9.90 -0.98
N THR A 171 7.42 9.46 0.26
CA THR A 171 8.09 8.24 0.71
C THR A 171 7.36 7.03 0.15
N VAL A 172 7.80 6.58 -1.03
CA VAL A 172 7.18 5.51 -1.82
C VAL A 172 8.25 4.46 -2.13
N SER A 173 7.85 3.19 -2.11
CA SER A 173 8.68 2.05 -2.51
C SER A 173 9.35 2.29 -3.89
N GLY A 174 10.65 2.02 -3.99
CA GLY A 174 11.48 2.34 -5.19
C GLY A 174 12.48 3.50 -5.01
N GLN A 175 12.58 4.09 -3.82
CA GLN A 175 13.56 5.12 -3.49
C GLN A 175 14.89 4.54 -3.00
N LEU A 176 16.00 5.17 -3.40
CA LEU A 176 17.31 4.92 -2.81
C LEU A 176 17.53 5.89 -1.66
N GLN A 177 17.79 5.33 -0.48
CA GLN A 177 18.08 6.08 0.74
C GLN A 177 19.50 5.79 1.20
N GLY A 178 20.14 6.81 1.75
CA GLY A 178 21.47 6.68 2.31
C GLY A 178 21.85 7.87 3.17
N ASN A 179 23.02 7.77 3.76
CA ASN A 179 23.63 8.84 4.53
C ASN A 179 25.03 9.11 3.98
N LEU A 180 25.28 10.37 3.61
CA LEU A 180 26.55 10.83 3.07
C LEU A 180 27.64 10.98 4.14
N LEU A 181 27.32 10.83 5.42
CA LEU A 181 28.29 10.93 6.52
C LEU A 181 28.83 9.56 6.98
N ASP A 182 28.10 8.47 6.74
CA ASP A 182 28.41 7.15 7.31
C ASP A 182 29.64 6.45 6.69
N ASP A 183 29.96 6.76 5.43
CA ASP A 183 31.07 6.14 4.67
C ASP A 183 32.35 6.99 4.63
N ASN A 184 32.30 8.21 5.18
CA ASN A 184 33.43 9.15 5.19
C ASN A 184 34.19 9.03 6.51
N GLY A 185 35.11 8.08 6.61
CA GLY A 185 35.88 7.85 7.85
C GLY A 185 36.45 9.14 8.46
N GLY A 186 36.13 9.39 9.74
CA GLY A 186 36.43 10.63 10.47
C GLY A 186 35.19 11.20 11.18
N ASP A 187 35.32 12.35 11.83
CA ASP A 187 34.22 13.04 12.55
C ASP A 187 33.49 14.03 11.61
N ALA A 188 33.08 13.58 10.41
CA ALA A 188 32.35 14.42 9.47
C ALA A 188 31.01 14.88 10.08
N GLN A 189 30.72 16.19 10.02
CA GLN A 189 29.61 16.77 10.77
C GLN A 189 28.46 17.29 9.91
N TRP A 190 28.72 17.77 8.68
CA TRP A 190 27.66 18.19 7.75
C TRP A 190 28.16 18.18 6.30
N VAL A 191 27.22 18.28 5.36
CA VAL A 191 27.48 18.44 3.92
C VAL A 191 27.65 19.93 3.61
N ASP A 192 28.83 20.32 3.15
CA ASP A 192 29.13 21.71 2.77
C ASP A 192 28.45 22.07 1.43
N HIS A 193 28.65 21.22 0.43
CA HIS A 193 27.97 21.34 -0.86
C HIS A 193 27.90 20.00 -1.59
N ILE A 194 26.96 19.92 -2.52
CA ILE A 194 26.89 18.85 -3.52
C ILE A 194 26.94 19.43 -4.93
N THR A 195 27.45 18.66 -5.87
CA THR A 195 27.35 18.93 -7.31
C THR A 195 26.54 17.83 -7.95
N ILE A 196 25.49 18.20 -8.68
CA ILE A 196 24.63 17.29 -9.44
C ILE A 196 24.25 17.97 -10.76
N ASP A 197 24.31 17.22 -11.86
CA ASP A 197 24.06 17.73 -13.22
C ASP A 197 24.89 18.96 -13.63
N GLY A 198 26.05 19.14 -13.00
CA GLY A 198 26.95 20.26 -13.24
C GLY A 198 26.59 21.56 -12.49
N GLU A 199 25.52 21.55 -11.69
CA GLU A 199 25.17 22.64 -10.78
C GLU A 199 25.61 22.33 -9.35
N ILE A 200 26.03 23.37 -8.63
CA ILE A 200 26.53 23.25 -7.25
C ILE A 200 25.49 23.84 -6.30
N TYR A 201 25.21 23.11 -5.22
CA TYR A 201 24.28 23.48 -4.16
C TYR A 201 25.04 23.61 -2.85
N TYR A 202 25.13 24.83 -2.33
CA TYR A 202 25.85 25.19 -1.11
C TYR A 202 24.91 25.29 0.08
N TYR A 203 25.29 24.67 1.19
CA TYR A 203 24.62 24.83 2.47
C TYR A 203 25.35 25.84 3.35
N ASN A 204 24.62 26.83 3.84
CA ASN A 204 25.16 27.79 4.79
C ASN A 204 24.71 27.44 6.21
N LYS A 205 25.60 26.79 6.96
CA LYS A 205 25.34 26.37 8.35
C LYS A 205 25.00 27.53 9.32
N VAL A 206 25.34 28.79 8.99
CA VAL A 206 25.08 29.93 9.88
C VAL A 206 23.61 30.36 9.86
N ASN A 207 22.99 30.36 8.68
CA ASN A 207 21.59 30.78 8.52
C ASN A 207 20.66 29.62 8.16
N GLY A 208 21.19 28.45 7.79
CA GLY A 208 20.44 27.27 7.41
C GLY A 208 20.07 27.21 5.93
N ASP A 209 20.30 28.26 5.13
CA ASP A 209 19.80 28.33 3.76
C ASP A 209 20.62 27.44 2.80
N VAL A 210 19.96 26.90 1.76
CA VAL A 210 20.62 26.21 0.63
C VAL A 210 20.50 27.06 -0.63
N THR A 211 21.63 27.28 -1.30
CA THR A 211 21.75 28.15 -2.48
C THR A 211 22.45 27.47 -3.63
N THR A 212 22.10 27.83 -4.87
CA THR A 212 22.78 27.38 -6.09
C THR A 212 24.07 28.17 -6.34
N SER A 213 24.85 27.73 -7.31
CA SER A 213 26.13 28.33 -7.73
C SER A 213 26.03 29.81 -8.14
N ASP A 214 24.87 30.25 -8.63
CA ASP A 214 24.56 31.65 -8.99
C ASP A 214 24.01 32.49 -7.82
N GLY A 215 23.89 31.88 -6.63
CA GLY A 215 23.38 32.49 -5.41
C GLY A 215 21.86 32.55 -5.32
N ALA A 216 21.12 31.88 -6.22
CA ALA A 216 19.69 31.71 -6.04
C ALA A 216 19.42 30.80 -4.84
N LYS A 217 18.48 31.22 -3.98
CA LYS A 217 18.09 30.42 -2.82
C LYS A 217 17.03 29.40 -3.23
N ILE A 218 17.29 28.13 -2.94
CA ILE A 218 16.36 27.02 -3.21
C ILE A 218 15.70 26.49 -1.94
N SER A 219 16.29 26.76 -0.76
CA SER A 219 15.70 26.43 0.52
C SER A 219 16.07 27.45 1.61
N ASP A 220 15.13 27.70 2.52
CA ASP A 220 15.32 28.51 3.73
C ASP A 220 15.86 27.68 4.91
N HIS A 221 16.23 26.42 4.68
CA HIS A 221 16.67 25.47 5.70
C HIS A 221 17.52 24.33 5.09
N SER A 222 18.10 23.47 5.94
CA SER A 222 19.04 22.41 5.58
C SER A 222 18.46 21.33 4.66
N LEU A 223 17.14 21.12 4.68
CA LEU A 223 16.43 20.28 3.73
C LEU A 223 16.26 20.98 2.38
N ALA A 224 16.71 20.37 1.28
CA ALA A 224 16.52 20.86 -0.08
C ALA A 224 15.91 19.78 -0.99
N GLN A 225 15.11 20.23 -1.95
CA GLN A 225 14.60 19.40 -3.04
C GLN A 225 15.24 19.89 -4.35
N ILE A 226 15.86 18.97 -5.08
CA ILE A 226 16.60 19.25 -6.30
C ILE A 226 16.07 18.33 -7.38
N ASP A 227 15.57 18.91 -8.46
CA ASP A 227 15.22 18.16 -9.66
C ASP A 227 16.51 17.87 -10.44
N THR A 228 16.68 16.61 -10.85
CA THR A 228 17.88 16.10 -11.53
C THR A 228 17.51 15.65 -12.94
N ASN A 229 18.51 15.33 -13.75
CA ASN A 229 18.29 14.81 -15.10
C ASN A 229 17.54 13.49 -15.11
N HIS A 230 17.71 12.66 -14.08
CA HIS A 230 17.16 11.31 -13.99
C HIS A 230 16.29 11.09 -12.75
N GLY A 231 15.77 12.15 -12.13
CA GLY A 231 14.95 12.00 -10.93
C GLY A 231 14.82 13.25 -10.09
N LYS A 232 14.56 13.02 -8.81
CA LYS A 232 14.40 14.05 -7.79
C LYS A 232 15.14 13.64 -6.53
N LEU A 233 16.05 14.51 -6.10
CA LEU A 233 16.81 14.36 -4.86
C LEU A 233 16.18 15.20 -3.76
N THR A 234 15.90 14.58 -2.62
CA THR A 234 15.62 15.27 -1.36
C THR A 234 16.78 15.01 -0.42
N ILE A 235 17.48 16.04 0.02
CA ILE A 235 18.68 15.91 0.86
C ILE A 235 18.62 16.86 2.03
N ASN A 236 19.07 16.39 3.20
CA ASN A 236 19.35 17.23 4.35
C ASN A 236 20.86 17.46 4.47
N PHE A 237 21.30 18.69 4.21
CA PHE A 237 22.72 19.03 4.24
C PHE A 237 23.31 19.03 5.67
N GLU A 238 22.49 19.11 6.71
CA GLU A 238 22.98 19.15 8.09
C GLU A 238 23.44 17.79 8.59
N ASN A 239 22.75 16.71 8.18
CA ASN A 239 23.05 15.35 8.63
C ASN A 239 23.36 14.36 7.50
N GLY A 240 23.39 14.82 6.25
CA GLY A 240 23.82 14.04 5.09
C GLY A 240 22.83 12.96 4.63
N HIS A 241 21.66 12.84 5.25
CA HIS A 241 20.63 11.92 4.79
C HIS A 241 20.02 12.41 3.48
N TYR A 242 19.82 11.48 2.55
CA TYR A 242 19.16 11.76 1.28
C TYR A 242 18.19 10.64 0.89
N ASP A 243 17.20 11.06 0.12
CA ASP A 243 16.24 10.23 -0.57
C ASP A 243 16.27 10.61 -2.05
N TYR A 244 16.48 9.62 -2.91
CA TYR A 244 16.48 9.80 -4.35
C TYR A 244 15.35 9.01 -4.99
N GLN A 245 14.45 9.73 -5.64
CA GLN A 245 13.40 9.18 -6.47
C GLN A 245 13.82 9.27 -7.94
N ALA A 246 14.20 8.14 -8.53
CA ALA A 246 14.50 8.11 -9.96
C ALA A 246 13.26 8.46 -10.78
N CYS A 247 13.45 9.15 -11.90
CA CYS A 247 12.46 9.20 -12.96
C CYS A 247 12.69 8.03 -13.92
N ASN A 248 11.66 7.77 -14.73
CA ASN A 248 11.77 6.92 -15.90
C ASN A 248 13.02 7.27 -16.73
N VAL A 249 13.79 6.26 -17.10
CA VAL A 249 14.91 6.38 -18.03
C VAL A 249 14.92 5.23 -19.04
N VAL A 250 15.31 5.52 -20.27
CA VAL A 250 15.55 4.46 -21.27
C VAL A 250 16.92 3.82 -21.04
N GLY A 251 16.93 2.50 -20.87
CA GLY A 251 18.11 1.70 -20.57
C GLY A 251 18.79 2.03 -19.24
N HIS A 252 20.08 1.72 -19.13
CA HIS A 252 20.87 2.02 -17.92
C HIS A 252 21.39 3.46 -17.96
N GLN A 253 20.95 4.27 -17.00
CA GLN A 253 21.46 5.61 -16.70
C GLN A 253 22.13 5.65 -15.33
N GLN A 254 22.88 6.72 -15.09
CA GLN A 254 23.49 6.96 -13.79
C GLN A 254 23.27 8.39 -13.37
N GLU A 255 22.92 8.59 -12.11
CA GLU A 255 22.97 9.88 -11.46
C GLU A 255 24.23 9.96 -10.59
N LYS A 256 24.94 11.08 -10.66
CA LYS A 256 26.23 11.27 -9.97
C LYS A 256 26.17 12.48 -9.07
N LEU A 257 26.48 12.26 -7.80
CA LEU A 257 26.52 13.28 -6.77
C LEU A 257 27.96 13.40 -6.28
N ASP A 258 28.62 14.50 -6.63
CA ASP A 258 29.89 14.85 -5.99
C ASP A 258 29.60 15.61 -4.70
N VAL A 259 30.00 15.05 -3.57
CA VAL A 259 29.67 15.55 -2.23
C VAL A 259 30.94 16.01 -1.54
N THR A 260 30.90 17.21 -0.95
CA THR A 260 31.94 17.68 -0.04
C THR A 260 31.34 17.78 1.37
N VAL A 261 31.94 17.06 2.31
CA VAL A 261 31.59 17.13 3.74
C VAL A 261 32.69 17.84 4.51
N ILE A 262 32.33 18.40 5.66
CA ILE A 262 33.24 19.18 6.51
C ILE A 262 33.09 18.74 7.97
N ASP A 263 34.19 18.79 8.71
CA ASP A 263 34.23 18.47 10.13
C ASP A 263 34.08 19.70 11.04
N ALA A 264 34.22 19.49 12.35
CA ALA A 264 34.05 20.53 13.36
C ALA A 264 35.10 21.66 13.29
N ASP A 265 36.30 21.37 12.80
CA ASP A 265 37.42 22.31 12.77
C ASP A 265 37.65 22.94 11.38
N GLY A 266 36.93 22.44 10.38
CA GLY A 266 36.81 23.01 9.05
C GLY A 266 37.55 22.24 7.97
N ASP A 267 38.08 21.06 8.27
CA ASP A 267 38.68 20.17 7.28
C ASP A 267 37.59 19.54 6.42
N THR A 268 37.86 19.44 5.10
CA THR A 268 36.90 18.96 4.10
C THR A 268 37.36 17.68 3.43
N THR A 269 36.44 16.78 3.11
CA THR A 269 36.68 15.63 2.24
C THR A 269 35.62 15.52 1.15
N ASN A 270 36.02 14.95 0.01
CA ASN A 270 35.17 14.78 -1.16
C ASN A 270 34.88 13.31 -1.41
N SER A 271 33.63 13.00 -1.75
CA SER A 271 33.16 11.66 -2.11
C SER A 271 32.22 11.74 -3.31
N GLU A 272 32.17 10.67 -4.11
CA GLU A 272 31.23 10.54 -5.25
C GLU A 272 30.23 9.44 -4.91
N VAL A 273 28.95 9.77 -4.95
CA VAL A 273 27.85 8.79 -4.92
C VAL A 273 27.37 8.60 -6.35
N THR A 274 27.34 7.35 -6.81
CA THR A 274 26.77 6.98 -8.11
C THR A 274 25.52 6.15 -7.87
N ILE A 275 24.39 6.65 -8.37
CA ILE A 275 23.10 5.97 -8.36
C ILE A 275 22.90 5.34 -9.74
N ASP A 276 22.86 4.01 -9.80
CA ASP A 276 22.57 3.24 -11.01
C ASP A 276 21.05 3.16 -11.19
N ILE A 277 20.55 3.72 -12.29
CA ILE A 277 19.12 3.79 -12.62
C ILE A 277 18.90 2.91 -13.83
N ARG A 278 18.09 1.87 -13.67
CA ARG A 278 17.81 0.91 -14.73
C ARG A 278 16.35 0.97 -15.11
N ASP A 279 16.14 1.14 -16.40
CA ASP A 279 14.94 0.71 -17.11
C ASP A 279 14.63 -0.75 -16.76
N ARG A 280 13.37 -0.99 -16.41
CA ARG A 280 12.87 -2.32 -16.04
C ARG A 280 11.82 -2.70 -17.07
N ALA A 281 11.81 -3.97 -17.44
CA ALA A 281 10.69 -4.52 -18.20
C ALA A 281 9.34 -4.19 -17.53
N PRO A 282 8.26 -4.02 -18.31
CA PRO A 282 6.92 -3.90 -17.75
C PRO A 282 6.61 -5.05 -16.80
N GLU A 283 5.96 -4.78 -15.67
CA GLU A 283 5.59 -5.78 -14.66
C GLU A 283 4.11 -6.13 -14.78
N PHE A 284 3.75 -7.42 -14.80
CA PHE A 284 2.34 -7.80 -14.80
C PHE A 284 1.67 -7.57 -13.44
N ILE A 285 0.45 -7.04 -13.49
CA ILE A 285 -0.41 -6.90 -12.31
C ILE A 285 -1.17 -8.21 -12.10
N SER A 286 -0.74 -8.97 -11.12
CA SER A 286 -1.24 -10.28 -10.75
C SER A 286 -2.19 -10.23 -9.54
N VAL A 287 -2.99 -11.28 -9.39
CA VAL A 287 -3.96 -11.37 -8.27
C VAL A 287 -3.29 -11.56 -6.91
N GLY A 288 -2.00 -11.96 -6.87
CA GLY A 288 -1.23 -12.19 -5.64
C GLY A 288 -0.55 -10.95 -5.05
N ASP A 289 -0.35 -9.90 -5.84
CA ASP A 289 0.52 -8.78 -5.49
C ASP A 289 -0.02 -7.92 -4.34
N ALA A 290 0.89 -7.35 -3.57
CA ALA A 290 0.55 -6.34 -2.56
C ALA A 290 0.08 -5.05 -3.25
N ASP A 291 0.81 -4.62 -4.28
CA ASP A 291 0.49 -3.44 -5.09
C ASP A 291 -0.30 -3.82 -6.35
N LYS A 292 -1.62 -3.60 -6.30
CA LYS A 292 -2.54 -3.85 -7.44
C LYS A 292 -2.49 -2.80 -8.55
N THR A 293 -1.62 -1.81 -8.43
CA THR A 293 -1.42 -0.77 -9.43
C THR A 293 -0.12 -0.96 -10.20
N HIS A 294 0.91 -1.53 -9.56
CA HIS A 294 2.23 -1.65 -10.16
C HIS A 294 2.76 -3.08 -10.29
N GLY A 295 2.06 -4.09 -9.76
CA GLY A 295 2.48 -5.49 -9.87
C GLY A 295 3.59 -5.90 -8.90
N THR A 296 3.95 -5.02 -7.96
CA THR A 296 5.11 -5.20 -7.08
C THR A 296 4.76 -5.69 -5.68
N ASP A 297 5.78 -6.15 -4.96
CA ASP A 297 5.72 -6.39 -3.54
C ASP A 297 5.72 -5.09 -2.74
N ALA A 298 5.65 -5.25 -1.42
CA ALA A 298 5.84 -4.22 -0.40
C ALA A 298 6.97 -3.21 -0.66
N ASN A 299 8.08 -3.70 -1.21
CA ASN A 299 9.33 -2.97 -1.36
C ASN A 299 9.46 -2.38 -2.77
N GLY A 300 8.43 -2.48 -3.62
CA GLY A 300 8.49 -2.03 -5.01
C GLY A 300 9.35 -2.94 -5.89
N MET A 301 9.52 -4.21 -5.48
CA MET A 301 10.19 -5.21 -6.30
C MET A 301 9.17 -6.00 -7.12
N PRO A 302 9.49 -6.36 -8.37
CA PRO A 302 8.75 -7.32 -9.17
C PRO A 302 8.39 -8.59 -8.40
N THR A 303 7.20 -9.13 -8.66
CA THR A 303 6.71 -10.36 -8.04
C THR A 303 6.69 -11.52 -9.02
N GLU A 304 6.18 -12.68 -8.60
CA GLU A 304 5.94 -13.77 -9.54
C GLU A 304 4.59 -13.57 -10.24
N ASP A 305 4.61 -13.48 -11.55
CA ASP A 305 3.38 -13.27 -12.31
C ASP A 305 2.45 -14.47 -12.29
N THR A 306 1.18 -14.20 -12.04
CA THR A 306 0.11 -15.19 -12.13
C THR A 306 -1.15 -14.62 -12.74
N ALA A 307 -1.61 -15.24 -13.82
CA ALA A 307 -2.87 -14.91 -14.47
C ALA A 307 -3.72 -16.17 -14.68
N SER A 308 -4.97 -16.14 -14.20
CA SER A 308 -5.93 -17.21 -14.46
C SER A 308 -7.34 -16.70 -14.68
N PHE A 309 -8.02 -17.29 -15.66
CA PHE A 309 -9.39 -16.91 -16.03
C PHE A 309 -10.26 -18.14 -16.25
N ASP A 310 -11.56 -17.96 -16.02
CA ASP A 310 -12.58 -18.95 -16.33
C ASP A 310 -13.33 -18.57 -17.62
N VAL A 311 -13.55 -19.54 -18.50
CA VAL A 311 -14.25 -19.34 -19.78
C VAL A 311 -15.38 -20.35 -19.94
N ALA A 312 -16.55 -19.88 -20.35
CA ALA A 312 -17.70 -20.76 -20.61
C ALA A 312 -17.49 -21.61 -21.85
N GLU A 313 -17.83 -22.91 -21.78
CA GLU A 313 -17.85 -23.75 -22.97
C GLU A 313 -18.99 -23.39 -23.94
N GLN A 314 -18.87 -23.81 -25.20
CA GLN A 314 -19.86 -23.65 -26.28
C GLN A 314 -20.21 -22.21 -26.69
N GLU A 315 -19.61 -21.19 -26.08
CA GLU A 315 -19.69 -19.81 -26.54
C GLU A 315 -18.60 -19.52 -27.58
N VAL A 316 -18.92 -18.68 -28.58
CA VAL A 316 -18.03 -18.41 -29.71
C VAL A 316 -17.49 -16.99 -29.62
N GLY A 317 -16.17 -16.85 -29.75
CA GLY A 317 -15.51 -15.54 -29.86
C GLY A 317 -15.66 -14.65 -28.62
N VAL A 318 -15.83 -15.24 -27.44
CA VAL A 318 -16.05 -14.51 -26.19
C VAL A 318 -14.75 -13.95 -25.62
N LEU A 319 -14.88 -12.88 -24.83
CA LEU A 319 -13.82 -12.36 -23.97
C LEU A 319 -13.54 -13.39 -22.88
N VAL A 320 -12.28 -13.72 -22.69
CA VAL A 320 -11.81 -14.67 -21.68
C VAL A 320 -11.37 -13.94 -20.42
N GLY A 321 -10.60 -12.86 -20.59
CA GLY A 321 -10.03 -12.09 -19.50
C GLY A 321 -9.17 -10.96 -20.04
N GLN A 322 -8.53 -10.24 -19.14
CA GLN A 322 -7.62 -9.14 -19.47
C GLN A 322 -6.42 -9.24 -18.54
N VAL A 323 -5.22 -9.25 -19.11
CA VAL A 323 -3.99 -9.03 -18.35
C VAL A 323 -3.66 -7.55 -18.41
N GLU A 324 -3.06 -7.05 -17.34
CA GLU A 324 -2.58 -5.69 -17.23
C GLU A 324 -1.13 -5.75 -16.78
N ALA A 325 -0.31 -4.89 -17.34
CA ALA A 325 1.06 -4.67 -16.92
C ALA A 325 1.26 -3.17 -16.68
N PHE A 326 2.14 -2.87 -15.73
CA PHE A 326 2.57 -1.54 -15.40
C PHE A 326 4.05 -1.40 -15.75
N ASP A 327 4.36 -0.31 -16.43
CA ASP A 327 5.73 0.10 -16.60
C ASP A 327 5.95 1.39 -15.79
N PRO A 328 6.92 1.41 -14.85
CA PRO A 328 7.34 2.64 -14.17
C PRO A 328 7.66 3.77 -15.16
N ASP A 329 8.01 3.39 -16.38
CA ASP A 329 8.32 4.24 -17.49
C ASP A 329 7.05 4.83 -18.11
N GLY A 330 6.43 5.77 -17.37
CA GLY A 330 5.11 6.33 -17.67
C GLY A 330 4.91 7.05 -19.02
N SER A 331 5.90 7.03 -19.92
CA SER A 331 5.78 7.47 -21.32
C SER A 331 5.52 6.33 -22.31
N ASP A 332 5.75 5.08 -21.93
CA ASP A 332 5.83 4.00 -22.89
C ASP A 332 4.52 3.24 -23.02
N THR A 333 4.13 3.01 -24.28
CA THR A 333 2.88 2.32 -24.57
C THR A 333 3.13 0.83 -24.56
N ILE A 334 2.79 0.18 -23.46
CA ILE A 334 2.90 -1.28 -23.32
C ILE A 334 2.12 -1.97 -24.45
N LYS A 335 2.78 -2.93 -25.09
CA LYS A 335 2.23 -3.81 -26.13
C LYS A 335 2.18 -5.24 -25.66
N TYR A 336 1.02 -5.86 -25.88
CA TYR A 336 0.78 -7.26 -25.54
C TYR A 336 0.86 -8.16 -26.78
N GLU A 337 1.57 -9.28 -26.65
CA GLU A 337 1.60 -10.34 -27.65
C GLU A 337 1.30 -11.70 -27.02
N LEU A 338 0.74 -12.61 -27.81
CA LEU A 338 0.32 -13.94 -27.37
C LEU A 338 1.20 -15.02 -28.02
N SER A 339 1.76 -15.89 -27.19
CA SER A 339 2.56 -17.05 -27.56
C SER A 339 2.09 -18.30 -26.77
N GLY A 340 2.78 -19.43 -26.96
CA GLY A 340 2.47 -20.69 -26.28
C GLY A 340 1.70 -21.71 -27.11
N GLY A 341 1.48 -22.89 -26.52
CA GLY A 341 0.96 -24.07 -27.23
C GLY A 341 -0.50 -23.96 -27.69
N ASP A 342 -1.33 -23.27 -26.91
CA ASP A 342 -2.77 -23.10 -27.20
C ASP A 342 -3.11 -21.77 -27.89
N ALA A 343 -2.11 -20.91 -28.16
CA ALA A 343 -2.30 -19.57 -28.71
C ALA A 343 -3.05 -19.53 -30.06
N ASP A 344 -3.03 -20.63 -30.82
CA ASP A 344 -3.76 -20.73 -32.08
C ASP A 344 -5.28 -20.56 -31.93
N LEU A 345 -5.83 -20.78 -30.74
CA LEU A 345 -7.26 -20.67 -30.44
C LEU A 345 -7.68 -19.26 -29.95
N PHE A 346 -6.72 -18.43 -29.56
CA PHE A 346 -6.96 -17.16 -28.87
C PHE A 346 -6.30 -15.98 -29.59
N ARG A 347 -6.73 -14.77 -29.25
CA ARG A 347 -6.08 -13.52 -29.67
C ARG A 347 -6.00 -12.59 -28.46
N VAL A 348 -4.94 -11.79 -28.39
CA VAL A 348 -4.83 -10.68 -27.45
C VAL A 348 -4.98 -9.36 -28.21
N ASP A 349 -5.67 -8.38 -27.62
CA ASP A 349 -5.58 -7.01 -28.09
C ASP A 349 -4.26 -6.40 -27.64
N SER A 350 -3.46 -5.91 -28.59
CA SER A 350 -2.11 -5.46 -28.29
C SER A 350 -2.02 -4.18 -27.47
N ASN A 351 -3.13 -3.47 -27.23
CA ASN A 351 -3.14 -2.23 -26.44
C ASN A 351 -3.83 -2.39 -25.10
N SER A 352 -4.88 -3.21 -25.02
CA SER A 352 -5.62 -3.40 -23.76
C SER A 352 -5.23 -4.66 -22.99
N GLY A 353 -4.54 -5.62 -23.61
CA GLY A 353 -4.25 -6.91 -22.97
C GLY A 353 -5.47 -7.82 -22.86
N GLU A 354 -6.61 -7.46 -23.47
CA GLU A 354 -7.82 -8.29 -23.49
C GLU A 354 -7.59 -9.57 -24.33
N ILE A 355 -7.81 -10.72 -23.72
CA ILE A 355 -7.68 -12.04 -24.34
C ILE A 355 -9.07 -12.53 -24.76
N TRP A 356 -9.20 -12.87 -26.04
CA TRP A 356 -10.45 -13.34 -26.65
C TRP A 356 -10.25 -14.70 -27.30
N LEU A 357 -11.32 -15.50 -27.36
CA LEU A 357 -11.38 -16.59 -28.32
C LEU A 357 -11.38 -16.03 -29.75
N LYS A 358 -10.68 -16.69 -30.68
CA LYS A 358 -10.77 -16.33 -32.10
C LYS A 358 -12.18 -16.57 -32.64
N ASP A 359 -12.53 -15.81 -33.66
CA ASP A 359 -13.83 -15.92 -34.33
C ASP A 359 -14.08 -17.35 -34.82
N GLY A 360 -15.23 -17.91 -34.44
CA GLY A 360 -15.62 -19.28 -34.81
C GLY A 360 -15.01 -20.40 -33.97
N VAL A 361 -14.10 -20.08 -33.04
CA VAL A 361 -13.60 -21.04 -32.05
C VAL A 361 -14.60 -21.17 -30.91
N LYS A 362 -14.81 -22.40 -30.46
CA LYS A 362 -15.56 -22.74 -29.25
C LYS A 362 -14.77 -23.76 -28.44
N LEU A 363 -14.82 -23.63 -27.12
CA LEU A 363 -14.23 -24.61 -26.21
C LEU A 363 -15.25 -25.67 -25.81
N ASP A 364 -14.76 -26.84 -25.43
CA ASP A 364 -15.55 -27.97 -24.95
C ASP A 364 -14.83 -28.57 -23.74
N HIS A 365 -15.44 -28.42 -22.57
CA HIS A 365 -14.88 -28.86 -21.29
C HIS A 365 -14.61 -30.38 -21.29
N SER A 366 -15.43 -31.17 -21.99
CA SER A 366 -15.26 -32.63 -22.07
C SER A 366 -14.05 -33.05 -22.92
N THR A 367 -13.58 -32.16 -23.79
CA THR A 367 -12.40 -32.39 -24.65
C THR A 367 -11.12 -31.95 -23.94
N GLN A 368 -11.11 -30.74 -23.38
CA GLN A 368 -9.96 -30.18 -22.66
C GLN A 368 -10.45 -29.16 -21.63
N GLN A 369 -10.05 -29.36 -20.38
CA GLN A 369 -10.53 -28.58 -19.25
C GLN A 369 -9.68 -27.33 -18.98
N THR A 370 -8.39 -27.39 -19.35
CA THR A 370 -7.44 -26.30 -19.10
C THR A 370 -6.62 -25.98 -20.36
N TYR A 371 -6.34 -24.71 -20.58
CA TYR A 371 -5.47 -24.23 -21.66
C TYR A 371 -4.37 -23.35 -21.04
N GLN A 372 -3.19 -23.38 -21.65
CA GLN A 372 -2.03 -22.60 -21.21
C GLN A 372 -1.57 -21.68 -22.33
N LEU A 373 -1.58 -20.39 -22.04
CA LEU A 373 -1.08 -19.33 -22.91
C LEU A 373 0.14 -18.68 -22.25
N GLU A 374 0.96 -18.06 -23.08
CA GLU A 374 2.03 -17.16 -22.64
C GLU A 374 1.71 -15.78 -23.22
N VAL A 375 1.72 -14.76 -22.37
CA VAL A 375 1.50 -13.36 -22.79
C VAL A 375 2.75 -12.58 -22.46
N SER A 376 3.24 -11.81 -23.43
CA SER A 376 4.36 -10.89 -23.23
C SER A 376 3.87 -9.46 -23.18
N ALA A 377 4.38 -8.66 -22.26
CA ALA A 377 4.20 -7.21 -22.20
C ALA A 377 5.54 -6.52 -22.52
N SER A 378 5.53 -5.57 -23.44
CA SER A 378 6.75 -4.85 -23.86
C SER A 378 6.49 -3.35 -24.01
N ASP A 379 7.38 -2.55 -23.48
CA ASP A 379 7.48 -1.09 -23.65
C ASP A 379 8.13 -0.71 -25.01
N GLY A 380 8.80 -1.67 -25.64
CA GLY A 380 9.50 -1.53 -26.92
C GLY A 380 11.02 -1.70 -26.82
N VAL A 381 11.57 -1.71 -25.61
CA VAL A 381 12.98 -1.98 -25.33
C VAL A 381 13.13 -3.32 -24.60
N ASP A 382 12.40 -3.46 -23.49
CA ASP A 382 12.39 -4.62 -22.63
C ASP A 382 11.05 -5.36 -22.73
N THR A 383 11.00 -6.55 -22.14
CA THR A 383 9.84 -7.44 -22.26
C THR A 383 9.77 -8.36 -21.05
N ASP A 384 8.59 -8.46 -20.49
CA ASP A 384 8.25 -9.47 -19.50
C ASP A 384 7.21 -10.46 -20.03
N THR A 385 7.16 -11.66 -19.44
CA THR A 385 6.32 -12.77 -19.89
C THR A 385 5.65 -13.50 -18.74
N THR A 386 4.32 -13.61 -18.81
CA THR A 386 3.53 -14.37 -17.84
C THR A 386 2.83 -15.57 -18.47
N GLN A 387 2.64 -16.64 -17.68
CA GLN A 387 1.79 -17.76 -18.05
C GLN A 387 0.34 -17.49 -17.64
N VAL A 388 -0.58 -17.58 -18.61
CA VAL A 388 -2.02 -17.47 -18.39
C VAL A 388 -2.66 -18.85 -18.39
N ILE A 389 -3.30 -19.23 -17.29
CA ILE A 389 -4.02 -20.49 -17.13
C ILE A 389 -5.52 -20.27 -17.30
N LEU A 390 -6.11 -20.89 -18.32
CA LEU A 390 -7.54 -20.80 -18.60
C LEU A 390 -8.26 -22.07 -18.19
N ASN A 391 -9.32 -21.95 -17.39
CA ASN A 391 -10.16 -23.08 -17.01
C ASN A 391 -11.51 -23.00 -17.74
N VAL A 392 -11.91 -24.08 -18.40
CA VAL A 392 -13.22 -24.15 -19.05
C VAL A 392 -14.26 -24.51 -18.01
N THR A 393 -15.31 -23.70 -17.90
CA THR A 393 -16.46 -23.99 -17.04
C THR A 393 -17.46 -24.86 -17.79
N GLU A 394 -17.81 -26.00 -17.19
CA GLU A 394 -18.79 -26.93 -17.76
C GLU A 394 -20.19 -26.31 -17.76
N ASN A 395 -20.86 -26.37 -18.91
CA ASN A 395 -22.23 -25.91 -19.05
C ASN A 395 -23.19 -27.09 -18.89
N HIS A 396 -23.96 -27.11 -17.80
CA HIS A 396 -24.94 -28.17 -17.55
C HIS A 396 -26.30 -27.86 -18.16
N ALA A 397 -26.92 -28.87 -18.79
CA ALA A 397 -28.28 -28.77 -19.27
C ALA A 397 -29.26 -28.49 -18.10
N PRO A 398 -30.31 -27.68 -18.31
CA PRO A 398 -31.30 -27.41 -17.27
C PRO A 398 -32.04 -28.69 -16.87
N THR A 399 -32.20 -28.90 -15.56
CA THR A 399 -33.00 -30.02 -15.03
C THR A 399 -34.41 -29.54 -14.68
N SER A 400 -35.43 -30.32 -15.05
CA SER A 400 -36.82 -30.03 -14.66
C SER A 400 -37.19 -30.82 -13.40
N SER A 401 -37.70 -30.14 -12.37
CA SER A 401 -38.39 -30.79 -11.25
C SER A 401 -39.90 -30.88 -11.53
N PRO A 402 -40.58 -31.98 -11.16
CA PRO A 402 -42.04 -32.06 -11.31
C PRO A 402 -42.74 -30.95 -10.53
N VAL A 403 -43.55 -30.13 -11.20
CA VAL A 403 -44.39 -29.13 -10.53
C VAL A 403 -45.68 -29.80 -10.05
N GLN A 404 -45.85 -29.92 -8.73
CA GLN A 404 -47.14 -30.35 -8.15
C GLN A 404 -48.04 -29.13 -7.95
N GLY A 405 -49.10 -29.04 -8.76
CA GLY A 405 -50.18 -28.07 -8.55
C GLY A 405 -51.23 -28.64 -7.61
N PHE A 406 -51.63 -27.87 -6.60
CA PHE A 406 -52.80 -28.16 -5.78
C PHE A 406 -53.96 -27.26 -6.23
N ALA A 407 -55.15 -27.85 -6.42
CA ALA A 407 -56.38 -27.08 -6.61
C ALA A 407 -57.15 -27.05 -5.29
N GLN A 408 -57.36 -25.86 -4.72
CA GLN A 408 -58.38 -25.67 -3.69
C GLN A 408 -59.72 -25.40 -4.38
N MET A 409 -60.66 -26.34 -4.29
CA MET A 409 -62.06 -26.06 -4.60
C MET A 409 -62.68 -25.41 -3.37
N GLU A 410 -62.77 -24.08 -3.36
CA GLU A 410 -63.70 -23.37 -2.49
C GLU A 410 -65.06 -23.31 -3.21
N ASP A 411 -66.15 -23.61 -2.50
CA ASP A 411 -67.51 -23.68 -3.04
C ASP A 411 -67.98 -22.28 -3.52
N LEU A 412 -67.56 -21.88 -4.73
CA LEU A 412 -68.01 -20.68 -5.42
C LEU A 412 -69.04 -21.05 -6.51
N PRO A 413 -70.01 -20.16 -6.82
CA PRO A 413 -71.14 -20.46 -7.71
C PRO A 413 -70.73 -20.83 -9.14
N ILE A 414 -70.64 -22.14 -9.41
CA ILE A 414 -70.71 -22.96 -10.64
C ILE A 414 -70.03 -22.49 -11.97
N ASN A 415 -69.58 -21.25 -12.18
CA ASN A 415 -69.17 -20.80 -13.53
C ASN A 415 -67.76 -20.21 -13.70
N LYS A 416 -66.80 -20.47 -12.80
CA LYS A 416 -65.40 -20.06 -13.03
C LYS A 416 -64.40 -20.96 -12.31
N VAL A 417 -63.53 -21.63 -13.07
CA VAL A 417 -62.33 -22.29 -12.54
C VAL A 417 -61.13 -21.44 -12.93
N THR A 418 -60.42 -20.90 -11.94
CA THR A 418 -59.15 -20.18 -12.14
C THR A 418 -58.02 -21.13 -11.74
N VAL A 419 -57.16 -21.49 -12.68
CA VAL A 419 -55.91 -22.21 -12.38
C VAL A 419 -54.81 -21.15 -12.30
N VAL A 420 -54.14 -21.09 -11.15
CA VAL A 420 -52.97 -20.23 -10.94
C VAL A 420 -51.73 -21.11 -11.04
N PHE A 421 -50.83 -20.79 -11.98
CA PHE A 421 -49.49 -21.36 -12.00
C PHE A 421 -48.62 -20.44 -11.14
N ASP A 422 -48.03 -20.96 -10.08
CA ASP A 422 -47.05 -20.19 -9.32
C ASP A 422 -45.63 -20.41 -9.88
N HIS A 423 -44.86 -19.33 -9.87
CA HIS A 423 -43.47 -19.16 -10.27
C HIS A 423 -43.15 -18.99 -11.77
N SER A 424 -43.70 -17.93 -12.36
CA SER A 424 -42.91 -16.87 -13.03
C SER A 424 -43.88 -15.82 -13.58
N ASN A 425 -43.65 -14.55 -13.25
CA ASN A 425 -44.47 -13.43 -13.71
C ASN A 425 -44.47 -13.37 -15.25
N SER A 426 -45.49 -13.90 -15.94
CA SER A 426 -46.08 -13.26 -17.15
C SER A 426 -47.22 -13.98 -17.88
N MET A 427 -47.76 -15.14 -17.47
CA MET A 427 -48.88 -15.75 -18.24
C MET A 427 -50.06 -16.28 -17.41
N THR A 428 -51.03 -15.41 -17.14
CA THR A 428 -52.39 -15.83 -16.73
C THR A 428 -53.22 -16.13 -17.98
N ARG A 429 -53.47 -17.41 -18.30
CA ARG A 429 -54.46 -17.77 -19.34
C ARG A 429 -55.81 -18.13 -18.70
N THR A 430 -56.81 -17.28 -18.94
CA THR A 430 -58.19 -17.53 -18.50
C THR A 430 -58.94 -18.32 -19.57
N LEU A 431 -59.30 -19.58 -19.29
CA LEU A 431 -60.18 -20.37 -20.16
C LEU A 431 -61.64 -20.16 -19.75
N THR A 432 -62.45 -19.53 -20.60
CA THR A 432 -63.89 -19.37 -20.34
C THR A 432 -64.66 -20.47 -21.07
N VAL A 433 -65.16 -21.47 -20.34
CA VAL A 433 -66.09 -22.46 -20.90
C VAL A 433 -67.52 -21.98 -20.64
N LYS A 434 -68.23 -21.55 -21.69
CA LYS A 434 -69.67 -21.29 -21.62
C LYS A 434 -70.43 -22.61 -21.69
N ILE A 435 -71.09 -23.01 -20.61
CA ILE A 435 -72.04 -24.12 -20.63
C ILE A 435 -73.43 -23.52 -20.91
N PRO A 436 -74.09 -23.81 -22.05
CA PRO A 436 -75.47 -23.40 -22.25
C PRO A 436 -76.39 -24.22 -21.32
N TRP A 437 -77.31 -23.51 -20.67
CA TRP A 437 -78.31 -24.01 -19.72
C TRP A 437 -78.80 -25.44 -19.98
N VAL A 438 -78.72 -26.31 -18.98
CA VAL A 438 -79.53 -27.54 -18.92
C VAL A 438 -80.13 -27.71 -17.52
N VAL A 439 -81.45 -27.88 -17.54
CA VAL A 439 -82.37 -28.10 -16.41
C VAL A 439 -82.00 -29.36 -15.61
N ARG A 440 -82.12 -29.26 -14.28
CA ARG A 440 -81.96 -30.29 -13.23
C ARG A 440 -82.03 -31.75 -13.72
N GLN A 441 -80.92 -32.49 -13.64
CA GLN A 441 -80.88 -33.97 -13.57
C GLN A 441 -79.74 -34.44 -12.62
N PRO A 442 -79.83 -35.66 -12.02
CA PRO A 442 -79.06 -36.04 -10.84
C PRO A 442 -77.57 -36.31 -11.10
N HIS A 443 -76.74 -35.96 -10.11
CA HIS A 443 -75.28 -35.88 -10.05
C HIS A 443 -74.39 -36.97 -10.71
N ARG A 444 -74.91 -38.13 -11.14
CA ARG A 444 -74.07 -39.21 -11.69
C ARG A 444 -73.79 -39.13 -13.19
N LYS A 445 -74.62 -38.44 -13.99
CA LYS A 445 -74.37 -38.29 -15.45
C LYS A 445 -73.45 -37.10 -15.79
N LEU A 446 -73.37 -36.10 -14.92
CA LEU A 446 -72.56 -34.88 -15.15
C LEU A 446 -71.06 -35.19 -15.23
N ASN A 447 -70.56 -36.05 -14.33
CA ASN A 447 -69.13 -36.42 -14.30
C ASN A 447 -68.67 -37.09 -15.60
N ARG A 448 -69.48 -37.95 -16.21
CA ARG A 448 -69.06 -38.72 -17.39
C ARG A 448 -68.94 -37.87 -18.66
N GLU A 449 -69.72 -36.79 -18.76
CA GLU A 449 -69.70 -35.89 -19.92
C GLU A 449 -68.68 -34.76 -19.76
N LEU A 450 -68.46 -34.27 -18.53
CA LEU A 450 -67.35 -33.38 -18.19
C LEU A 450 -65.98 -34.04 -18.40
N THR A 451 -65.81 -35.29 -17.96
CA THR A 451 -64.57 -36.06 -18.20
C THR A 451 -64.32 -36.27 -19.70
N LYS A 452 -65.36 -36.49 -20.51
CA LYS A 452 -65.22 -36.62 -21.97
C LYS A 452 -64.87 -35.31 -22.67
N GLN A 453 -65.37 -34.16 -22.20
CA GLN A 453 -65.04 -32.86 -22.80
C GLN A 453 -63.65 -32.37 -22.40
N LEU A 454 -63.21 -32.63 -21.16
CA LEU A 454 -61.85 -32.33 -20.71
C LEU A 454 -60.79 -33.16 -21.46
N LEU A 455 -61.06 -34.44 -21.71
CA LEU A 455 -60.18 -35.32 -22.52
C LEU A 455 -60.07 -34.91 -24.00
N ARG A 456 -60.94 -34.02 -24.50
CA ARG A 456 -60.88 -33.50 -25.89
C ARG A 456 -59.97 -32.28 -26.05
N TYR A 457 -59.70 -31.55 -24.97
CA TYR A 457 -58.92 -30.31 -25.00
C TYR A 457 -57.49 -30.44 -24.46
N ILE A 458 -57.14 -31.61 -23.89
CA ILE A 458 -55.80 -31.90 -23.37
C ILE A 458 -55.39 -33.31 -23.84
N PRO A 459 -54.75 -33.45 -25.02
CA PRO A 459 -54.43 -34.76 -25.60
C PRO A 459 -53.38 -35.58 -24.83
N TRP A 460 -52.64 -34.98 -23.89
CA TRP A 460 -51.53 -35.65 -23.17
C TRP A 460 -51.90 -36.26 -21.81
N LEU A 461 -53.18 -36.33 -21.45
CA LEU A 461 -53.64 -37.04 -20.23
C LEU A 461 -53.90 -38.55 -20.47
N LYS A 462 -53.27 -39.14 -21.49
CA LYS A 462 -53.22 -40.59 -21.71
C LYS A 462 -51.79 -41.07 -21.92
N THR A 463 -50.93 -40.86 -20.93
CA THR A 463 -49.83 -41.74 -20.51
C THR A 463 -49.17 -41.12 -19.30
#